data_AF-D9UFH8-F1
#
_entry.id   AF-D9UFH8-F1
#
_cell.length_a   1.000
_cell.length_b   1.000
_cell.length_c   1.000
_cell.angle_alpha   90.00
_cell.angle_beta   90.00
_cell.angle_gamma   90.00
#
_symmetry.space_group_name_H-M   'P 1'
#
loop_
_entity.id
_entity.type
_entity.pdbx_description
1 polymer ?
#
loop_
_entity_poly.entity_id
_entity_poly.type
_entity_poly.pdbx_seq_one_letter_code
_entity_poly.pdbx_strand_id
1 'polypeptide(L)'
;MQGQDAVEPAERGATRIADRVVAKISAQAAREAIAPVPPGARAPRTAVSVHRDTARVRVSVELAYPGDLGAQCGAVRQRVAERVGDLAGMRVPEVAVQVERLHLAPQLSPAPVPPAGSPPDAQEPSPEAAP
;
A
#
# COMPACT_ATOMS: atom_id res chain seq x y z
N MET A 1 33.72 3.53 33.72
CA MET A 1 33.17 2.61 34.74
C MET A 1 31.72 3.01 34.96
N GLN A 2 30.77 2.43 34.23
CA GLN A 2 29.34 2.67 34.44
C GLN A 2 28.75 1.37 34.97
N GLY A 3 28.13 1.47 36.15
CA GLY A 3 27.64 0.35 36.94
C GLY A 3 26.67 -0.51 36.14
N GLN A 4 26.83 -1.82 36.29
CA GLN A 4 25.81 -2.79 35.94
C GLN A 4 24.69 -2.60 36.97
N ASP A 5 23.71 -1.74 36.65
CA ASP A 5 22.47 -1.61 37.39
C ASP A 5 21.84 -3.00 37.51
N ALA A 6 21.64 -3.45 38.75
CA ALA A 6 21.02 -4.72 39.03
C ALA A 6 19.59 -4.69 38.47
N VAL A 7 19.33 -5.50 37.45
CA VAL A 7 18.01 -5.61 36.80
C VAL A 7 16.97 -5.98 37.85
N GLU A 8 15.96 -5.12 38.00
CA GLU A 8 14.87 -5.31 38.97
C GLU A 8 14.21 -6.68 38.75
N PRO A 9 13.73 -7.37 39.81
CA PRO A 9 13.08 -8.67 39.65
C PRO A 9 11.95 -8.69 38.62
N ALA A 10 11.23 -7.58 38.49
CA ALA A 10 10.14 -7.42 37.52
C ALA A 10 10.63 -7.29 36.06
N GLU A 11 11.89 -6.90 35.84
CA GLU A 11 12.48 -6.73 34.52
C GLU A 11 13.15 -8.02 34.02
N ARG A 12 13.47 -8.96 34.92
CA ARG A 12 14.06 -10.25 34.56
C ARG A 12 13.03 -11.13 33.84
N GLY A 13 13.25 -11.39 32.55
CA GLY A 13 12.36 -12.18 31.70
C GLY A 13 11.41 -11.33 30.83
N ALA A 14 11.48 -10.00 30.91
CA ALA A 14 10.71 -9.12 30.06
C ALA A 14 11.29 -9.07 28.63
N THR A 15 10.43 -9.25 27.62
CA THR A 15 10.83 -9.12 26.21
C THR A 15 10.83 -7.65 25.81
N ARG A 16 12.01 -7.10 25.49
CA ARG A 16 12.14 -5.74 24.98
C ARG A 16 12.17 -5.74 23.44
N ILE A 17 11.13 -5.18 22.82
CA ILE A 17 11.06 -5.03 21.37
C ILE A 17 11.82 -3.75 20.98
N ALA A 18 12.85 -3.91 20.15
CA ALA A 18 13.62 -2.78 19.61
C ALA A 18 12.85 -2.03 18.52
N ASP A 19 13.13 -0.74 18.34
CA ASP A 19 12.52 0.11 17.30
C ASP A 19 12.65 -0.51 15.90
N ARG A 20 13.78 -1.18 15.64
CA ARG A 20 14.05 -1.85 14.37
C ARG A 20 13.05 -2.97 14.06
N VAL A 21 12.54 -3.67 15.07
CA VAL A 21 11.54 -4.73 14.87
C VAL A 21 10.19 -4.11 14.51
N VAL A 22 9.79 -3.06 15.23
CA VAL A 22 8.56 -2.31 14.94
C VAL A 22 8.61 -1.69 13.54
N ALA A 23 9.77 -1.18 13.12
CA ALA A 23 9.98 -0.67 11.78
C ALA A 23 9.74 -1.74 10.69
N LYS A 24 10.20 -2.97 10.90
CA LYS A 24 9.97 -4.10 9.98
C LYS A 24 8.50 -4.50 9.91
N ILE A 25 7.84 -4.61 11.07
CA ILE A 25 6.40 -4.91 11.16
C ILE A 25 5.62 -3.84 10.39
N SER A 26 5.92 -2.57 10.64
CA SER A 26 5.25 -1.43 10.00
C SER A 26 5.47 -1.42 8.48
N ALA A 27 6.68 -1.70 8.00
CA ALA A 27 6.98 -1.73 6.57
C ALA A 27 6.21 -2.85 5.86
N GLN A 28 6.14 -4.02 6.49
CA GLN A 28 5.38 -5.15 5.97
C GLN A 28 3.87 -4.88 6.00
N ALA A 29 3.34 -4.33 7.09
CA ALA A 29 1.93 -3.96 7.22
C ALA A 29 1.51 -2.91 6.18
N ALA A 30 2.36 -1.90 5.93
CA ALA A 30 2.13 -0.92 4.88
C ALA A 30 2.11 -1.55 3.49
N ARG A 31 3.02 -2.49 3.21
CA ARG A 31 3.05 -3.23 1.94
C ARG A 31 1.78 -4.07 1.73
N GLU A 32 1.28 -4.71 2.78
CA GLU A 32 0.00 -5.46 2.75
C GLU A 32 -1.18 -4.54 2.43
N ALA A 33 -1.21 -3.34 2.99
CA ALA A 33 -2.29 -2.38 2.77
C ALA A 33 -2.30 -1.75 1.37
N ILE A 34 -1.14 -1.64 0.71
CA ILE A 34 -0.98 -0.99 -0.61
C ILE A 34 -1.13 -2.00 -1.76
N ALA A 35 -1.11 -3.31 -1.48
CA ALA A 35 -1.16 -4.33 -2.53
C ALA A 35 -2.43 -4.21 -3.40
N PRO A 36 -2.33 -4.28 -4.74
CA PRO A 36 -1.12 -4.55 -5.51
C PRO A 36 -0.17 -3.35 -5.62
N VAL A 37 1.12 -3.59 -5.37
CA VAL A 37 2.17 -2.56 -5.45
C VAL A 37 2.43 -2.21 -6.93
N PRO A 38 2.47 -0.91 -7.30
CA PRO A 38 2.74 -0.51 -8.68
C PRO A 38 4.07 -1.07 -9.20
N PRO A 39 4.17 -1.42 -10.50
CA PRO A 39 5.42 -1.89 -11.08
C PRO A 39 6.50 -0.80 -10.97
N GLY A 40 7.66 -1.16 -10.43
CA GLY A 40 8.78 -0.23 -10.21
C GLY A 40 8.65 0.65 -8.96
N ALA A 41 7.56 0.54 -8.19
CA ALA A 41 7.44 1.22 -6.91
C ALA A 41 8.42 0.65 -5.89
N ARG A 42 9.08 1.53 -5.14
CA ARG A 42 9.97 1.09 -4.05
C ARG A 42 9.16 0.54 -2.88
N ALA A 43 9.79 -0.37 -2.14
CA ALA A 43 9.23 -0.85 -0.88
C ALA A 43 9.02 0.32 0.09
N PRO A 44 7.96 0.27 0.93
CA PRO A 44 7.69 1.31 1.92
C PRO A 44 8.88 1.48 2.86
N ARG A 45 9.26 2.74 3.12
CA ARG A 45 10.28 3.06 4.13
C ARG A 45 9.62 3.47 5.42
N THR A 46 10.17 3.04 6.54
CA THR A 46 9.63 3.34 7.86
C THR A 46 10.68 3.97 8.76
N ALA A 47 10.24 4.97 9.52
CA ALA A 47 10.98 5.52 10.64
C ALA A 47 10.12 5.37 11.89
N VAL A 48 10.69 4.83 12.96
CA VAL A 48 9.96 4.52 14.19
C VAL A 48 10.71 5.09 15.38
N SER A 49 9.96 5.60 16.34
CA SER A 49 10.47 5.95 17.66
C SER A 49 9.58 5.33 18.72
N VAL A 50 10.14 4.46 19.56
CA VAL A 50 9.44 3.82 20.67
C VAL A 50 9.71 4.57 21.96
N HIS A 51 8.65 4.88 22.70
CA HIS A 51 8.71 5.40 24.04
C HIS A 51 7.84 4.52 24.95
N ARG A 52 8.49 3.74 25.82
CA ARG A 52 7.84 2.75 26.70
C ARG A 52 6.97 1.76 25.90
N ASP A 53 5.65 1.80 26.08
CA ASP A 53 4.66 0.96 25.40
C ASP A 53 4.06 1.60 24.14
N THR A 54 4.51 2.81 23.77
CA THR A 54 3.98 3.57 22.65
C THR A 54 4.99 3.68 21.51
N ALA A 55 4.52 3.51 20.28
CA ALA A 55 5.34 3.67 19.08
C ALA A 55 4.77 4.78 18.19
N ARG A 56 5.61 5.72 17.78
CA ARG A 56 5.28 6.68 16.72
C ARG A 56 5.89 6.18 15.42
N VAL A 57 5.07 6.12 14.37
CA VAL A 57 5.48 5.53 13.09
C VAL A 57 5.30 6.55 11.97
N ARG A 58 6.35 6.72 11.17
CA ARG A 58 6.30 7.44 9.90
C ARG A 58 6.52 6.45 8.76
N VAL A 59 5.65 6.46 7.77
CA VAL A 59 5.70 5.56 6.62
C VAL A 59 5.77 6.38 5.34
N SER A 60 6.85 6.25 4.59
CA SER A 60 6.98 6.76 3.22
C SER A 60 6.50 5.70 2.24
N VAL A 61 5.55 6.06 1.37
CA VAL A 61 4.91 5.16 0.41
C VAL A 61 4.96 5.73 -1.00
N GLU A 62 4.94 4.84 -1.99
CA GLU A 62 4.73 5.19 -3.39
C GLU A 62 3.43 4.53 -3.85
N LEU A 63 2.51 5.29 -4.44
CA LEU A 63 1.14 4.85 -4.74
C LEU A 63 0.83 4.96 -6.24
N ALA A 64 -0.15 4.19 -6.71
CA ALA A 64 -0.63 4.30 -8.09
C ALA A 64 -1.52 5.53 -8.27
N TYR A 65 -1.53 6.08 -9.49
CA TYR A 65 -2.40 7.16 -9.92
C TYR A 65 -2.93 6.88 -11.34
N PRO A 66 -4.21 7.12 -11.66
CA PRO A 66 -5.26 7.65 -10.77
C PRO A 66 -5.71 6.63 -9.70
N GLY A 67 -6.03 7.11 -8.50
CA GLY A 67 -6.47 6.29 -7.36
C GLY A 67 -6.89 7.13 -6.15
N ASP A 68 -7.57 6.52 -5.18
CA ASP A 68 -7.99 7.18 -3.94
C ASP A 68 -6.86 7.15 -2.88
N LEU A 69 -6.05 8.20 -2.90
CA LEU A 69 -4.94 8.37 -1.96
C LEU A 69 -5.42 8.45 -0.51
N GLY A 70 -6.61 9.02 -0.27
CA GLY A 70 -7.18 9.17 1.07
C GLY A 70 -7.52 7.82 1.68
N ALA A 71 -8.26 6.99 0.93
CA ALA A 71 -8.60 5.63 1.34
C ALA A 71 -7.35 4.75 1.49
N GLN A 72 -6.40 4.82 0.56
CA GLN A 72 -5.14 4.05 0.65
C GLN A 72 -4.31 4.46 1.88
N CYS A 73 -4.12 5.75 2.12
CA CYS A 73 -3.40 6.23 3.31
C CYS A 73 -4.16 5.89 4.60
N GLY A 74 -5.50 5.90 4.58
CA GLY A 74 -6.34 5.44 5.68
C GLY A 74 -6.11 3.95 5.99
N ALA A 75 -6.15 3.11 4.97
CA ALA A 75 -5.89 1.67 5.08
C ALA A 75 -4.48 1.37 5.62
N VAL A 76 -3.46 2.10 5.16
CA VAL A 76 -2.09 1.97 5.69
C VAL A 76 -2.05 2.33 7.18
N ARG A 77 -2.67 3.44 7.60
CA ARG A 77 -2.71 3.84 9.01
C ARG A 77 -3.36 2.79 9.90
N GLN A 78 -4.51 2.28 9.47
CA GLN A 78 -5.23 1.23 10.19
C GLN A 78 -4.39 -0.05 10.28
N ARG A 79 -3.89 -0.53 9.14
CA ARG A 79 -3.18 -1.81 9.07
C ARG A 79 -1.88 -1.81 9.89
N VAL A 80 -1.15 -0.69 9.89
CA VAL A 80 0.07 -0.54 10.69
C VAL A 80 -0.25 -0.54 12.19
N ALA A 81 -1.27 0.21 12.61
CA ALA A 81 -1.69 0.26 14.01
C ALA A 81 -2.13 -1.13 14.52
N GLU A 82 -2.95 -1.84 13.74
CA GLU A 82 -3.38 -3.21 14.04
C GLU A 82 -2.19 -4.17 14.15
N ARG A 83 -1.35 -4.26 13.11
CA ARG A 83 -0.24 -5.23 13.09
C ARG A 83 0.80 -4.99 14.17
N VAL A 84 1.10 -3.72 14.49
CA VAL A 84 2.04 -3.40 15.58
C VAL A 84 1.41 -3.72 16.94
N GLY A 85 0.13 -3.45 17.12
CA GLY A 85 -0.61 -3.85 18.33
C GLY A 85 -0.58 -5.36 18.54
N ASP A 86 -0.93 -6.12 17.50
CA ASP A 86 -1.04 -7.58 17.55
C ASP A 86 0.31 -8.27 17.77
N LEU A 87 1.37 -7.80 17.11
CA LEU A 87 2.66 -8.51 17.08
C LEU A 87 3.69 -7.96 18.08
N ALA A 88 3.62 -6.68 18.43
CA ALA A 88 4.57 -6.05 19.34
C ALA A 88 3.95 -5.65 20.69
N GLY A 89 2.62 -5.76 20.85
CA GLY A 89 1.92 -5.36 22.08
C GLY A 89 2.04 -3.86 22.37
N MET A 90 2.28 -3.04 21.35
CA MET A 90 2.51 -1.60 21.48
C MET A 90 1.31 -0.80 20.99
N ARG A 91 1.03 0.33 21.66
CA ARG A 91 0.04 1.30 21.18
C ARG A 91 0.68 2.21 20.15
N VAL A 92 -0.02 2.46 19.04
CA VAL A 92 0.43 3.35 17.97
C VAL A 92 -0.50 4.55 17.87
N PRO A 93 -0.32 5.59 18.70
CA PRO A 93 -1.21 6.75 18.71
C PRO A 93 -1.09 7.60 17.43
N GLU A 94 0.05 7.50 16.72
CA GLU A 94 0.36 8.34 15.57
C GLU A 94 1.01 7.52 14.45
N VAL A 95 0.37 7.53 13.28
CA VAL A 95 0.92 7.00 12.02
C VAL A 95 0.89 8.10 10.96
N ALA A 96 2.05 8.68 10.68
CA ALA A 96 2.22 9.69 9.65
C ALA A 96 2.56 9.02 8.32
N VAL A 97 1.67 9.14 7.32
CA VAL A 97 1.90 8.60 5.96
C VAL A 97 2.37 9.71 5.05
N GLN A 98 3.53 9.52 4.42
CA GLN A 98 4.11 10.44 3.45
C GLN A 98 4.11 9.77 2.07
N VAL A 99 3.47 10.40 1.09
CA VAL A 99 3.50 9.92 -0.30
C VAL A 99 4.70 10.55 -1.00
N GLU A 100 5.70 9.74 -1.36
CA GLU A 100 6.93 10.23 -1.99
C GLU A 100 6.82 10.24 -3.52
N ARG A 101 6.05 9.32 -4.10
CA ARG A 101 5.88 9.22 -5.56
C ARG A 101 4.51 8.67 -5.92
N LEU A 102 3.95 9.21 -7.00
CA LEU A 102 2.76 8.69 -7.66
C LEU A 102 3.15 8.04 -8.98
N HIS A 103 2.77 6.79 -9.17
CA HIS A 103 3.04 6.00 -10.37
C HIS A 103 1.81 6.01 -11.26
N LEU A 104 1.94 6.60 -12.45
CA LEU A 104 0.88 6.55 -13.44
C LEU A 104 0.63 5.09 -13.82
N ALA A 105 -0.56 4.59 -13.49
CA ALA A 105 -1.05 3.36 -14.04
C ALA A 105 -1.15 3.56 -15.56
N PRO A 106 -0.73 2.58 -16.38
CA PRO A 106 -1.09 2.59 -17.78
C PRO A 106 -2.60 2.70 -17.83
N GLN A 107 -3.12 3.81 -18.34
CA GLN A 107 -4.53 3.90 -18.66
C GLN A 107 -4.77 2.73 -19.60
N LEU A 108 -5.57 1.75 -19.18
CA LEU A 108 -6.01 0.72 -20.09
C LEU A 108 -6.85 1.47 -21.13
N SER A 109 -6.24 1.79 -22.28
CA SER A 109 -6.97 2.37 -23.41
C SER A 109 -8.19 1.48 -23.63
N PRO A 110 -9.41 2.04 -23.75
CA PRO A 110 -10.55 1.24 -24.15
C PRO A 110 -10.15 0.50 -25.42
N ALA A 111 -10.36 -0.82 -25.44
CA ALA A 111 -10.04 -1.65 -26.59
C ALA A 111 -10.58 -0.97 -27.86
N PRO A 112 -9.81 -0.93 -28.96
CA PRO A 112 -10.30 -0.37 -30.21
C PRO A 112 -11.60 -1.08 -30.53
N VAL A 113 -12.69 -0.31 -30.61
CA VAL A 113 -13.95 -0.83 -31.15
C VAL A 113 -13.59 -1.46 -32.50
N PRO A 114 -13.86 -2.76 -32.71
CA PRO A 114 -13.62 -3.35 -34.02
C PRO A 114 -14.38 -2.51 -35.04
N PRO A 115 -13.83 -2.24 -36.24
CA PRO A 115 -14.57 -1.53 -37.26
C PRO A 115 -15.90 -2.25 -37.44
N ALA A 116 -17.00 -1.54 -37.20
CA ALA A 116 -18.33 -2.02 -37.54
C ALA A 116 -18.24 -2.53 -38.97
N GLY A 117 -18.66 -3.79 -39.16
CA GLY A 117 -18.48 -4.52 -40.40
C GLY A 117 -18.84 -3.66 -41.61
N SER A 118 -18.08 -3.84 -42.68
CA SER A 118 -18.44 -3.36 -44.01
C SER A 118 -19.94 -3.60 -44.22
N PRO A 119 -20.71 -2.61 -44.71
CA PRO A 119 -22.08 -2.86 -45.09
C PRO A 119 -22.09 -4.02 -46.10
N PRO A 120 -23.08 -4.94 -46.04
CA PRO A 120 -23.22 -5.95 -47.08
C PRO A 120 -23.39 -5.22 -48.42
N ASP A 121 -22.60 -5.64 -49.40
CA ASP A 121 -22.76 -5.28 -50.81
C ASP A 121 -24.26 -5.22 -51.14
N ALA A 122 -24.71 -4.03 -51.51
CA ALA A 122 -26.02 -3.85 -52.09
C ALA A 122 -26.02 -4.60 -53.42
N GLN A 123 -26.57 -5.82 -53.40
CA GLN A 123 -26.95 -6.57 -54.59
C GLN A 123 -27.83 -5.65 -55.44
N GLU A 124 -27.27 -5.15 -56.54
CA GLU A 124 -28.03 -4.46 -57.58
C GLU A 124 -29.19 -5.37 -58.03
N PRO A 125 -30.44 -4.88 -58.01
CA PRO A 125 -31.52 -5.62 -58.64
C PRO A 125 -31.36 -5.49 -60.16
N SER A 126 -31.14 -6.62 -60.83
CA SER A 126 -31.26 -6.73 -62.28
C SER A 126 -32.60 -6.14 -62.75
N PRO A 127 -32.62 -5.26 -63.76
CA PRO A 127 -33.86 -4.75 -64.31
C PRO A 127 -34.53 -5.81 -65.20
N GLU A 128 -35.78 -6.08 -64.85
CA GLU A 128 -36.94 -6.22 -65.72
C GLU A 128 -36.70 -6.07 -67.24
N ALA A 129 -37.02 -7.12 -68.00
CA ALA A 129 -37.59 -6.98 -69.35
C ALA A 129 -38.34 -8.28 -69.74
N ALA A 130 -39.66 -8.15 -69.76
CA ALA A 130 -40.67 -9.07 -70.30
C ALA A 130 -40.59 -9.20 -71.84
N PRO A 131 -41.57 -9.80 -72.55
CA PRO A 131 -42.56 -10.83 -72.20
C PRO A 131 -42.33 -12.18 -72.92
#